data_AF-N9UWI1-F1
#
_entry.id   AF-N9UWI1-F1
#
_cell.length_a   1.000
_cell.length_b   1.000
_cell.length_c   1.000
_cell.angle_alpha   90.00
_cell.angle_beta   90.00
_cell.angle_gamma   90.00
#
_symmetry.space_group_name_H-M   'P 1'
#
loop_
_entity.id
_entity.type
_entity.pdbx_description
1 polymer ?
#
loop_
_entity_poly.entity_id
_entity_poly.type
_entity_poly.pdbx_seq_one_letter_code
_entity_poly.pdbx_strand_id
1 'polypeptide(L)' 'MKKINRGLKASDSGVVLGQRTFAAITAVEGIGLSAASRKRLSDLKKRKLSADDQRSEVIRAYQDANTRK' A
#
# COMPACT_ATOMS: atom_id res chain seq x y z
N MET A 1 22.14 22.07 11.51
CA MET A 1 20.80 21.99 10.89
C MET A 1 20.03 20.84 11.54
N LYS A 2 18.92 21.13 12.24
CA LYS A 2 18.17 20.14 13.05
C LYS A 2 17.18 19.40 12.15
N LYS A 3 17.37 18.10 11.93
CA LYS A 3 16.46 17.28 11.11
C LYS A 3 15.12 17.11 11.85
N ILE A 4 14.05 17.66 11.27
CA ILE A 4 12.70 17.57 11.82
C ILE A 4 12.08 16.28 11.26
N ASN A 5 12.19 15.18 12.01
CA ASN A 5 11.46 13.96 11.69
C ASN A 5 9.97 14.19 12.01
N ARG A 6 9.18 14.57 10.99
CA ARG A 6 7.72 14.56 11.09
C ARG A 6 7.26 13.11 11.04
N GLY A 7 7.17 12.48 12.21
CA GLY A 7 6.45 11.21 12.33
C GLY A 7 4.99 11.44 11.95
N LEU A 8 4.49 10.67 10.98
CA LEU A 8 3.08 10.65 10.58
C LEU A 8 2.27 10.10 11.77
N LYS A 9 1.69 10.98 12.59
CA LYS A 9 0.71 10.59 13.59
C LYS A 9 -0.58 10.17 12.86
N ALA A 10 -0.99 8.92 13.03
CA ALA A 10 -2.28 8.44 12.56
C ALA A 10 -3.39 9.22 13.28
N SER A 11 -4.15 10.03 12.54
CA SER A 11 -5.37 10.67 13.04
C SER A 11 -6.50 9.65 13.04
N ASP A 12 -7.28 9.62 14.11
CA ASP A 12 -8.33 8.63 14.45
C ASP A 12 -9.56 8.62 13.51
N SER A 13 -9.49 9.31 12.37
CA SER A 13 -10.43 9.20 11.26
C SER A 13 -9.62 9.02 9.98
N GLY A 14 -9.45 7.77 9.57
CA GLY A 14 -8.74 7.44 8.34
C GLY A 14 -9.51 7.96 7.14
N VAL A 15 -9.07 9.09 6.56
CA VAL A 15 -9.56 9.53 5.26
C VAL A 15 -9.07 8.51 4.22
N VAL A 16 -10.00 7.74 3.66
CA VAL A 16 -9.71 6.86 2.53
C VAL A 16 -9.52 7.75 1.31
N LEU A 17 -8.27 8.05 1.00
CA LEU A 17 -7.90 8.76 -0.20
C LEU A 17 -8.27 7.89 -1.40
N GLY A 18 -9.20 8.36 -2.22
CA GLY A 18 -9.56 7.66 -3.45
C GLY A 18 -8.33 7.39 -4.33
N GLN A 19 -8.43 6.40 -5.23
CA GLN A 19 -7.31 5.90 -6.02
C GLN A 19 -6.51 7.02 -6.72
N ARG A 20 -7.18 8.05 -7.23
CA ARG A 20 -6.53 9.22 -7.88
C ARG A 20 -5.64 10.01 -6.92
N THR A 21 -6.13 10.28 -5.71
CA THR A 21 -5.39 11.05 -4.71
C THR A 21 -4.23 10.25 -4.14
N PHE A 22 -4.44 8.95 -3.87
CA PHE A 22 -3.37 8.05 -3.45
C PHE A 22 -2.26 7.95 -4.51
N ALA A 23 -2.62 7.82 -5.79
CA ALA A 23 -1.66 7.79 -6.90
C ALA A 23 -0.85 9.09 -7.03
N ALA A 24 -1.48 10.25 -6.84
CA ALA A 24 -0.80 11.54 -6.88
C ALA A 24 0.23 11.67 -5.75
N ILE A 25 -0.12 11.26 -4.52
CA ILE A 25 0.79 11.30 -3.37
C ILE A 25 1.95 10.31 -3.56
N THR A 26 1.65 9.07 -3.92
CA THR A 26 2.70 8.05 -4.14
C THR A 26 3.65 8.41 -5.28
N ALA A 27 3.17 9.10 -6.32
CA ALA A 27 4.03 9.63 -7.39
C ALA A 27 4.98 10.73 -6.89
N VAL A 28 4.50 11.64 -6.03
CA VAL A 28 5.32 12.71 -5.41
C VAL A 28 6.33 12.13 -4.42
N GLU A 29 5.94 11.13 -3.64
CA GLU A 29 6.79 10.48 -2.63
C GLU A 29 7.73 9.42 -3.21
N GLY A 30 7.65 9.12 -4.52
CA GLY A 30 8.46 8.09 -5.18
C GLY A 30 8.11 6.66 -4.74
N ILE A 31 6.95 6.45 -4.14
CA ILE A 31 6.50 5.14 -3.64
C ILE A 31 5.90 4.35 -4.80
N GLY A 32 6.68 3.42 -5.35
CA GLY A 32 6.26 2.53 -6.42
C GLY A 32 6.06 1.08 -5.94
N LEU A 33 5.18 0.35 -6.63
CA LEU A 33 5.12 -1.10 -6.47
C LEU A 33 6.29 -1.77 -7.19
N SER A 34 6.97 -2.71 -6.51
CA SER A 34 7.95 -3.58 -7.15
C SER A 34 7.32 -4.41 -8.28
N ALA A 35 8.13 -4.96 -9.19
CA ALA A 35 7.62 -5.81 -10.27
C ALA A 35 6.80 -7.00 -9.74
N ALA A 36 7.26 -7.65 -8.66
CA ALA A 36 6.54 -8.74 -8.01
C ALA A 36 5.20 -8.29 -7.42
N SER A 37 5.16 -7.11 -6.78
CA SER A 37 3.93 -6.56 -6.22
C SER A 37 2.93 -6.15 -7.32
N ARG A 38 3.40 -5.61 -8.45
CA ARG A 38 2.56 -5.30 -9.62
C ARG A 38 1.92 -6.56 -10.20
N LYS A 39 2.70 -7.64 -10.35
CA LYS A 39 2.17 -8.94 -10.81
C LYS A 39 1.07 -9.45 -9.87
N ARG A 40 1.33 -9.48 -8.56
CA ARG A 40 0.31 -9.89 -7.57
C ARG A 40 -0.95 -9.04 -7.64
N LEU A 41 -0.83 -7.72 -7.77
CA LEU A 41 -1.98 -6.83 -7.91
C LEU A 41 -2.80 -7.15 -9.15
N SER A 42 -2.14 -7.44 -10.28
CA SER A 42 -2.84 -7.85 -11.52
C SER A 42 -3.56 -9.19 -11.37
N ASP A 43 -2.94 -10.14 -10.66
CA ASP A 43 -3.53 -11.46 -10.39
C ASP A 43 -4.72 -11.34 -9.41
N LEU A 44 -4.59 -10.48 -8.39
CA LEU A 44 -5.66 -10.15 -7.43
C LEU A 44 -6.87 -9.53 -8.12
N LYS A 45 -6.68 -8.57 -9.04
CA LYS A 45 -7.79 -7.95 -9.77
C LYS A 45 -8.57 -8.92 -10.66
N LYS A 46 -7.93 -9.99 -11.12
CA LYS A 46 -8.61 -11.05 -11.91
C LYS A 46 -9.44 -11.97 -11.03
N ARG A 47 -9.06 -12.11 -9.76
CA ARG A 47 -9.81 -12.89 -8.76
C ARG A 47 -10.98 -12.01 -8.30
N LYS A 48 -12.22 -12.46 -8.50
CA LYS A 48 -13.44 -11.76 -8.04
C LYS A 48 -13.59 -11.87 -6.52
N LEU A 49 -12.61 -11.35 -5.78
CA LEU A 49 -12.54 -11.42 -4.32
C LEU A 49 -13.39 -10.33 -3.69
N SER A 50 -13.90 -10.60 -2.48
CA SER A 50 -14.50 -9.56 -1.66
C SER A 50 -13.43 -8.55 -1.22
N ALA A 51 -13.85 -7.37 -0.78
CA ALA A 51 -12.93 -6.35 -0.28
C ALA A 51 -12.14 -6.84 0.97
N ASP A 52 -12.72 -7.71 1.78
CA ASP A 52 -12.08 -8.28 2.97
C ASP A 52 -11.03 -9.34 2.60
N ASP A 53 -11.34 -10.19 1.63
CA ASP A 53 -10.38 -11.16 1.10
C ASP A 53 -9.22 -10.48 0.40
N GLN A 54 -9.51 -9.40 -0.35
CA GLN A 54 -8.50 -8.61 -1.02
C GLN A 54 -7.55 -7.94 0.00
N ARG A 55 -8.09 -7.42 1.10
CA ARG A 55 -7.28 -6.85 2.19
C ARG A 55 -6.41 -7.92 2.86
N SER A 56 -6.99 -9.07 3.18
CA SER A 56 -6.27 -10.19 3.80
C SER A 56 -5.10 -10.67 2.94
N GLU A 57 -5.31 -10.81 1.63
CA GLU A 57 -4.26 -11.24 0.71
C GLU A 57 -3.13 -10.20 0.57
N VAL A 58 -3.46 -8.90 0.57
CA VAL A 58 -2.45 -7.83 0.55
C VAL A 58 -1.59 -7.86 1.82
N ILE A 59 -2.21 -8.02 2.99
CA ILE A 59 -1.50 -8.12 4.29
C ILE A 59 -0.59 -9.34 4.29
N ARG A 60 -1.10 -10.50 3.85
CA ARG A 60 -0.32 -11.74 3.76
C ARG A 60 0.88 -11.58 2.83
N ALA A 61 0.68 -10.99 1.64
CA ALA A 61 1.77 -10.74 0.69
C ALA A 61 2.83 -9.77 1.22
N TYR A 62 2.44 -8.79 2.04
CA TYR A 62 3.38 -7.89 2.71
C TYR A 62 4.21 -8.62 3.77
N GLN A 63 3.56 -9.42 4.61
CA GLN A 63 4.23 -10.22 5.63
C GLN A 63 5.24 -11.18 4.98
N ASP A 64 4.84 -11.92 3.95
CA ASP A 64 5.71 -12.83 3.19
C ASP A 64 6.92 -12.13 2.55
N ALA A 65 6.75 -10.87 2.13
CA ALA A 65 7.83 -10.08 1.55
C ALA A 65 8.81 -9.55 2.62
N ASN A 66 8.31 -9.30 3.84
CA ASN A 66 9.08 -8.71 4.92
C ASN A 66 9.80 -9.76 5.79
N THR A 67 9.28 -10.99 5.87
CA THR A 67 9.91 -12.10 6.58
C THR A 67 11.10 -12.71 5.85
N ARG A 68 11.27 -12.41 4.55
CA ARG A 68 12.41 -12.86 3.72
C ARG A 68 13.60 -11.89 3.75
N LYS A 69 13.60 -10.91 4.66
CA LYS A 69 14.70 -9.97 4.87
C LYS A 69 15.54 -10.35 6.08
#